data_AF-A0A7Y4ZJL2-F1
#
_entry.id   AF-A0A7Y4ZJL2-F1
#
_cell.length_a   1.000
_cell.length_b   1.000
_cell.length_c   1.000
_cell.angle_alpha   90.00
_cell.angle_beta   90.00
_cell.angle_gamma   90.00
#
_symmetry.space_group_name_H-M   'P 1'
#
loop_
_entity.id
_entity.type
_entity.pdbx_description
1 polymer ?
#
loop_
_entity_poly.entity_id
_entity_poly.type
_entity_poly.pdbx_seq_one_letter_code
_entity_poly.pdbx_strand_id
1 'polypeptide(L)'
;MKKYAAALLVLALSSTPRIASAFCGFYVGGADAKLFNNATQVVLMREGTRTVLSMQNNYEGPPANFAMVVPVPVVLQKENVKTLPKDIFGKVDNLAAPRLVEYWEQDPCYQPRYADSPMGGAMPMPAPPAAQARSESSLGVKIEAQFTVGEYDIVILSAKDSGGLDTWLRQQKYAIPAGAEPYLRPYVQSGSKFFVAKVDANKVSFEKGMAMLSPLRFHYDSESFQLPVRLGLMNAKGPQDLIVHVLARGQRYEVANYPNVTIPTNYDVTETAKAQFGTFYAALFDETVKRHPKAVVTEYSWDASTCDPCPGPALSPADFATLGADALAPAEPAPPPPPRVLPMP
;
A
#
# COMPACT_ATOMS: atom_id res chain seq x y z
N MET A 1 -76.39 -25.48 14.57
CA MET A 1 -76.34 -24.23 13.77
C MET A 1 -74.91 -23.71 13.78
N LYS A 2 -74.39 -23.20 12.63
CA LYS A 2 -73.15 -22.38 12.50
C LYS A 2 -71.81 -23.05 12.89
N LYS A 3 -70.66 -22.75 12.29
CA LYS A 3 -70.31 -22.31 10.91
C LYS A 3 -68.76 -22.35 10.78
N TYR A 4 -68.24 -22.90 9.67
CA TYR A 4 -66.89 -22.71 9.06
C TYR A 4 -65.63 -22.90 9.94
N ALA A 5 -64.64 -23.75 9.61
CA ALA A 5 -63.85 -23.96 8.37
C ALA A 5 -62.55 -23.11 8.32
N ALA A 6 -61.50 -23.67 7.71
CA ALA A 6 -60.10 -23.33 8.01
C ALA A 6 -59.55 -22.11 7.27
N ALA A 7 -58.68 -21.35 7.97
CA ALA A 7 -57.59 -20.57 7.39
C ALA A 7 -56.55 -20.26 8.48
N LEU A 8 -55.28 -20.60 8.25
CA LEU A 8 -54.14 -20.08 9.01
C LEU A 8 -52.94 -19.99 8.06
N LEU A 9 -52.80 -18.83 7.42
CA LEU A 9 -51.78 -18.57 6.40
C LEU A 9 -50.58 -17.85 7.02
N VAL A 10 -49.39 -18.19 6.50
CA VAL A 10 -48.08 -17.63 6.84
C VAL A 10 -48.08 -16.09 6.88
N LEU A 11 -47.65 -15.51 8.01
CA LEU A 11 -46.78 -14.32 8.01
C LEU A 11 -46.01 -14.15 9.34
N ALA A 12 -44.84 -14.79 9.42
CA ALA A 12 -43.84 -14.49 10.46
C ALA A 12 -42.61 -13.89 9.76
N LEU A 13 -42.30 -12.62 10.06
CA LEU A 13 -41.24 -11.89 9.37
C LEU A 13 -39.87 -12.46 9.75
N SER A 14 -39.07 -12.80 8.74
CA SER A 14 -37.68 -13.24 8.86
C SER A 14 -36.74 -12.05 9.13
N SER A 15 -36.89 -11.41 10.30
CA SER A 15 -35.94 -10.42 10.81
C SER A 15 -34.65 -11.10 11.25
N THR A 16 -33.71 -11.25 10.31
CA THR A 16 -32.38 -11.81 10.60
C THR A 16 -31.57 -10.87 11.51
N PRO A 17 -31.03 -11.35 12.65
CA PRO A 17 -30.12 -10.55 13.46
C PRO A 17 -28.82 -10.32 12.68
N ARG A 18 -28.37 -9.07 12.62
CA ARG A 18 -27.05 -8.73 12.07
C ARG A 18 -25.98 -9.00 13.13
N ILE A 19 -24.87 -9.62 12.72
CA ILE A 19 -23.73 -9.87 13.61
C ILE A 19 -23.08 -8.51 13.93
N ALA A 20 -23.06 -8.16 15.21
CA ALA A 20 -22.26 -7.06 15.74
C ALA A 20 -20.93 -7.63 16.28
N SER A 21 -19.80 -7.00 15.92
CA SER A 21 -18.50 -7.34 16.52
C SER A 21 -18.34 -6.58 17.84
N ALA A 22 -17.87 -7.25 18.88
CA ALA A 22 -17.79 -6.70 20.24
C ALA A 22 -16.52 -5.86 20.45
N PHE A 23 -16.56 -4.61 20.01
CA PHE A 23 -15.63 -3.56 20.45
C PHE A 23 -16.04 -3.08 21.86
N CYS A 24 -15.11 -3.09 22.83
CA CYS A 24 -15.38 -2.67 24.21
C CYS A 24 -15.19 -1.16 24.47
N GLY A 25 -14.72 -0.41 23.47
CA GLY A 25 -14.91 1.04 23.45
C GLY A 25 -16.21 1.41 22.74
N PHE A 26 -16.60 2.69 22.82
CA PHE A 26 -17.82 3.21 22.19
C PHE A 26 -17.55 4.15 21.01
N TYR A 27 -16.32 4.64 20.89
CA TYR A 27 -15.91 5.56 19.83
C TYR A 27 -14.52 5.18 19.32
N VAL A 28 -14.37 5.07 18.00
CA VAL A 28 -13.07 5.18 17.32
C VAL A 28 -13.09 6.46 16.49
N GLY A 29 -12.42 7.49 17.01
CA GLY A 29 -12.14 8.70 16.24
C GLY A 29 -10.90 8.46 15.40
N GLY A 30 -11.07 8.20 14.10
CA GLY A 30 -9.98 8.35 13.14
C GLY A 30 -9.66 9.83 12.96
N ALA A 31 -8.38 10.19 12.81
CA ALA A 31 -8.06 11.48 12.23
C ALA A 31 -8.52 11.48 10.76
N ASP A 32 -9.19 12.55 10.30
CA ASP A 32 -9.83 12.58 8.98
C ASP A 32 -8.79 12.32 7.87
N ALA A 33 -8.98 11.26 7.07
CA ALA A 33 -8.04 10.74 6.06
C ALA A 33 -7.64 11.75 4.95
N LYS A 34 -8.19 12.96 5.03
CA LYS A 34 -7.81 14.14 4.25
C LYS A 34 -6.47 14.77 4.68
N LEU A 35 -5.94 14.42 5.86
CA LEU A 35 -4.64 14.89 6.36
C LEU A 35 -3.50 14.67 5.35
N PHE A 36 -3.50 13.53 4.67
CA PHE A 36 -2.45 13.11 3.75
C PHE A 36 -2.79 13.32 2.26
N ASN A 37 -3.75 14.19 1.93
CA ASN A 37 -4.28 14.38 0.56
C ASN A 37 -3.22 14.67 -0.52
N ASN A 38 -2.04 15.19 -0.16
CA ASN A 38 -0.95 15.50 -1.10
C ASN A 38 0.30 14.61 -0.91
N ALA A 39 0.21 13.54 -0.11
CA ALA A 39 1.31 12.61 0.11
C ALA A 39 1.55 11.70 -1.12
N THR A 40 2.77 11.19 -1.24
CA THR A 40 3.03 9.97 -2.02
C THR A 40 2.86 8.77 -1.09
N GLN A 41 1.99 7.82 -1.46
CA GLN A 41 1.78 6.59 -0.69
C GLN A 41 2.40 5.40 -1.40
N VAL A 42 3.10 4.55 -0.64
CA VAL A 42 3.73 3.32 -1.15
C VAL A 42 3.39 2.15 -0.24
N VAL A 43 2.96 1.04 -0.84
CA VAL A 43 2.84 -0.25 -0.17
C VAL A 43 3.91 -1.19 -0.71
N LEU A 44 4.79 -1.65 0.18
CA LEU A 44 5.85 -2.60 -0.10
C LEU A 44 5.48 -3.99 0.45
N MET A 45 5.82 -5.04 -0.30
CA MET A 45 5.82 -6.42 0.19
C MET A 45 7.12 -7.11 -0.25
N ARG A 46 7.64 -8.03 0.55
CA ARG A 46 8.84 -8.79 0.21
C ARG A 46 8.79 -10.23 0.73
N GLU A 47 9.29 -11.16 -0.09
CA GLU A 47 9.51 -12.56 0.25
C GLU A 47 10.84 -13.02 -0.36
N GLY A 48 11.82 -13.42 0.46
CA GLY A 48 13.18 -13.71 0.00
C GLY A 48 13.81 -12.53 -0.74
N THR A 49 14.10 -12.70 -2.04
CA THR A 49 14.57 -11.64 -2.96
C THR A 49 13.44 -10.91 -3.68
N ARG A 50 12.23 -11.46 -3.71
CA ARG A 50 11.12 -10.96 -4.51
C ARG A 50 10.43 -9.81 -3.79
N THR A 51 10.41 -8.65 -4.44
CA THR A 51 9.84 -7.40 -3.93
C THR A 51 8.67 -6.98 -4.79
N VAL A 52 7.55 -6.61 -4.16
CA VAL A 52 6.41 -5.95 -4.81
C VAL A 52 6.33 -4.53 -4.29
N LEU A 53 6.15 -3.58 -5.21
CA LEU A 53 5.98 -2.16 -4.91
C LEU A 53 4.70 -1.69 -5.59
N SER A 54 3.71 -1.30 -4.78
CA SER A 54 2.54 -0.55 -5.20
C SER A 54 2.73 0.92 -4.83
N MET A 55 2.50 1.86 -5.74
CA MET A 55 2.61 3.30 -5.49
C MET A 55 1.39 4.09 -5.98
N GLN A 56 0.97 5.06 -5.17
CA GLN A 56 0.02 6.10 -5.54
C GLN A 56 0.70 7.48 -5.40
N ASN A 57 0.64 8.26 -6.47
CA ASN A 57 1.24 9.58 -6.55
C ASN A 57 0.18 10.60 -6.96
N ASN A 58 -0.13 11.54 -6.06
CA ASN A 58 -1.03 12.64 -6.37
C ASN A 58 -0.23 13.74 -7.10
N TYR A 59 -0.74 14.20 -8.25
CA TYR A 59 -0.02 15.13 -9.13
C TYR A 59 -0.79 16.43 -9.36
N GLU A 60 -0.27 17.52 -8.77
CA GLU A 60 -0.71 18.89 -9.01
C GLU A 60 0.07 19.52 -10.18
N GLY A 61 -0.44 19.37 -11.40
CA GLY A 61 0.12 20.02 -12.58
C GLY A 61 -0.62 19.69 -13.88
N PRO A 62 -0.23 20.31 -15.00
CA PRO A 62 -0.81 20.02 -16.30
C PRO A 62 -0.46 18.58 -16.71
N PRO A 63 -1.44 17.74 -17.11
CA PRO A 63 -1.20 16.34 -17.47
C PRO A 63 -0.34 16.18 -18.74
N ALA A 64 -0.29 17.23 -19.57
CA ALA A 64 0.44 17.24 -20.83
C ALA A 64 1.95 17.07 -20.62
N ASN A 65 2.46 15.89 -20.98
CA ASN A 65 3.86 15.46 -20.86
C ASN A 65 4.33 15.13 -19.43
N PHE A 66 3.42 14.87 -18.49
CA PHE A 66 3.80 14.24 -17.22
C PHE A 66 4.31 12.81 -17.46
N ALA A 67 5.44 12.48 -16.83
CA ALA A 67 5.94 11.11 -16.74
C ALA A 67 6.62 10.88 -15.40
N MET A 68 6.31 9.73 -14.80
CA MET A 68 6.91 9.29 -13.56
C MET A 68 8.16 8.46 -13.87
N VAL A 69 9.32 8.86 -13.33
CA VAL A 69 10.61 8.19 -13.54
C VAL A 69 11.03 7.50 -12.23
N VAL A 70 11.07 6.17 -12.24
CA VAL A 70 11.39 5.35 -11.06
C VAL A 70 12.61 4.48 -11.36
N PRO A 71 13.71 4.58 -10.58
CA PRO A 71 14.82 3.62 -10.67
C PRO A 71 14.37 2.23 -10.22
N VAL A 72 14.70 1.19 -10.97
CA VAL A 72 14.40 -0.21 -10.64
C VAL A 72 15.65 -1.09 -10.87
N PRO A 73 15.88 -2.15 -10.08
CA PRO A 73 17.15 -2.89 -10.15
C PRO A 73 17.27 -3.77 -11.41
N VAL A 74 16.15 -4.18 -11.99
CA VAL A 74 16.09 -5.11 -13.14
C VAL A 74 15.19 -4.56 -14.26
N VAL A 75 15.21 -5.22 -15.42
CA VAL A 75 14.25 -4.90 -16.50
C VAL A 75 12.89 -5.51 -16.16
N LEU A 76 11.89 -4.65 -15.97
CA LEU A 76 10.50 -5.08 -15.81
C LEU A 76 9.89 -5.42 -17.18
N GLN A 77 9.19 -6.55 -17.27
CA GLN A 77 8.36 -6.90 -18.42
C GLN A 77 6.90 -6.50 -18.15
N LYS A 78 6.05 -6.55 -19.18
CA LYS A 78 4.64 -6.13 -19.07
C LYS A 78 3.88 -6.92 -18.01
N GLU A 79 4.19 -8.19 -17.88
CA GLU A 79 3.59 -9.15 -16.94
C GLU A 79 3.95 -8.83 -15.49
N ASN A 80 5.03 -8.06 -15.27
CA ASN A 80 5.42 -7.62 -13.93
C ASN A 80 4.60 -6.42 -13.43
N VAL A 81 3.93 -5.68 -14.32
CA VAL A 81 3.34 -4.36 -14.04
C VAL A 81 1.82 -4.35 -14.25
N LYS A 82 1.05 -3.90 -13.27
CA LYS A 82 -0.41 -3.69 -13.38
C LYS A 82 -0.85 -2.42 -12.66
N THR A 83 -1.90 -1.77 -13.15
CA THR A 83 -2.63 -0.76 -12.36
C THR A 83 -3.50 -1.43 -11.29
N LEU A 84 -3.78 -0.72 -10.21
CA LEU A 84 -4.65 -1.15 -9.12
C LEU A 84 -5.92 -0.28 -9.02
N PRO A 85 -6.99 -0.77 -8.36
CA PRO A 85 -8.10 0.06 -7.90
C PRO A 85 -7.61 1.19 -6.97
N LYS A 86 -8.25 2.36 -7.03
CA LYS A 86 -7.87 3.54 -6.20
C LYS A 86 -8.24 3.39 -4.72
N ASP A 87 -9.27 2.60 -4.40
CA ASP A 87 -9.73 2.39 -3.02
C ASP A 87 -8.75 1.57 -2.16
N ILE A 88 -7.85 0.79 -2.79
CA ILE A 88 -6.94 -0.11 -2.05
C ILE A 88 -5.99 0.64 -1.13
N PHE A 89 -5.49 1.80 -1.55
CA PHE A 89 -4.65 2.66 -0.72
C PHE A 89 -5.46 3.29 0.40
N GLY A 90 -6.67 3.77 0.10
CA GLY A 90 -7.60 4.27 1.12
C GLY A 90 -7.91 3.23 2.21
N LYS A 91 -7.97 1.93 1.91
CA LYS A 91 -8.11 0.87 2.93
C LYS A 91 -6.87 0.76 3.82
N VAL A 92 -5.67 0.78 3.23
CA VAL A 92 -4.40 0.69 3.98
C VAL A 92 -4.18 1.93 4.84
N ASP A 93 -4.47 3.11 4.30
CA ASP A 93 -4.42 4.41 4.99
C ASP A 93 -5.41 4.44 6.17
N ASN A 94 -6.70 4.14 5.95
CA ASN A 94 -7.68 4.07 7.03
C ASN A 94 -7.29 3.06 8.12
N LEU A 95 -6.71 1.90 7.76
CA LEU A 95 -6.25 0.91 8.75
C LEU A 95 -5.04 1.41 9.57
N ALA A 96 -4.09 2.08 8.92
CA ALA A 96 -2.92 2.67 9.57
C ALA A 96 -3.23 3.98 10.32
N ALA A 97 -4.39 4.59 10.06
CA ALA A 97 -4.78 5.88 10.62
C ALA A 97 -4.76 5.86 12.16
N PRO A 98 -4.36 6.99 12.79
CA PRO A 98 -4.34 7.11 14.24
C PRO A 98 -5.74 7.07 14.82
N ARG A 99 -5.84 6.60 16.07
CA ARG A 99 -7.09 6.17 16.69
C ARG A 99 -7.24 6.83 18.06
N LEU A 100 -8.30 7.61 18.25
CA LEU A 100 -8.80 7.93 19.58
C LEU A 100 -9.79 6.85 20.00
N VAL A 101 -9.58 6.26 21.18
CA VAL A 101 -10.41 5.17 21.71
C VAL A 101 -11.01 5.59 23.05
N GLU A 102 -12.32 5.39 23.18
CA GLU A 102 -13.06 5.64 24.42
C GLU A 102 -13.53 4.31 25.01
N TYR A 103 -12.76 3.75 25.94
CA TYR A 103 -13.11 2.53 26.67
C TYR A 103 -14.12 2.83 27.79
N TRP A 104 -15.14 1.99 27.90
CA TRP A 104 -16.09 2.01 29.02
C TRP A 104 -15.94 0.71 29.82
N GLU A 105 -16.03 0.79 31.14
CA GLU A 105 -15.97 -0.40 32.00
C GLU A 105 -17.17 -1.33 31.71
N GLN A 106 -16.87 -2.59 31.33
CA GLN A 106 -17.86 -3.65 31.12
C GLN A 106 -18.15 -4.37 32.44
N ASP A 107 -19.40 -4.81 32.62
CA ASP A 107 -19.79 -5.64 33.76
C ASP A 107 -19.01 -6.98 33.73
N PRO A 108 -18.21 -7.32 34.77
CA PRO A 108 -17.36 -8.50 34.78
C PRO A 108 -18.10 -9.84 34.79
N CYS A 109 -19.44 -9.84 34.83
CA CYS A 109 -20.26 -11.06 34.91
C CYS A 109 -20.58 -11.72 33.55
N TYR A 110 -20.23 -11.12 32.41
CA TYR A 110 -20.63 -11.62 31.09
C TYR A 110 -19.64 -12.64 30.47
N GLN A 111 -20.13 -13.80 30.01
CA GLN A 111 -19.33 -14.80 29.30
C GLN A 111 -20.06 -15.39 28.07
N PRO A 112 -19.63 -15.10 26.82
CA PRO A 112 -20.12 -15.77 25.62
C PRO A 112 -19.40 -17.12 25.38
N ARG A 113 -20.09 -18.09 24.78
CA ARG A 113 -19.53 -19.38 24.35
C ARG A 113 -19.32 -19.42 22.83
N TYR A 114 -18.18 -19.96 22.40
CA TYR A 114 -17.88 -20.27 21.00
C TYR A 114 -18.13 -21.76 20.69
N ALA A 115 -18.34 -22.07 19.40
CA ALA A 115 -18.41 -23.43 18.86
C ALA A 115 -17.91 -23.43 17.40
N ASP A 116 -17.10 -24.44 17.04
CA ASP A 116 -16.39 -24.50 15.76
C ASP A 116 -17.18 -25.23 14.64
N SER A 117 -16.73 -25.08 13.39
CA SER A 117 -17.07 -25.99 12.28
C SER A 117 -16.00 -25.99 11.16
N PRO A 118 -15.83 -27.09 10.40
CA PRO A 118 -14.62 -27.36 9.61
C PRO A 118 -14.72 -27.00 8.11
N MET A 119 -13.56 -27.05 7.42
CA MET A 119 -13.39 -26.71 5.99
C MET A 119 -13.08 -27.95 5.12
N GLY A 120 -13.50 -27.94 3.85
CA GLY A 120 -13.20 -29.00 2.86
C GLY A 120 -12.42 -28.46 1.64
N GLY A 121 -11.74 -29.34 0.89
CA GLY A 121 -10.82 -28.97 -0.20
C GLY A 121 -11.00 -29.73 -1.52
N ALA A 122 -10.15 -29.45 -2.52
CA ALA A 122 -10.19 -30.02 -3.88
C ALA A 122 -8.79 -30.11 -4.52
N MET A 123 -8.68 -30.80 -5.67
CA MET A 123 -7.42 -31.12 -6.40
C MET A 123 -7.47 -30.72 -7.91
N PRO A 124 -6.34 -30.67 -8.65
CA PRO A 124 -6.14 -29.69 -9.75
C PRO A 124 -6.22 -30.22 -11.21
N MET A 125 -5.95 -29.31 -12.17
CA MET A 125 -5.96 -29.47 -13.65
C MET A 125 -4.65 -28.95 -14.32
N PRO A 126 -4.28 -29.36 -15.56
CA PRO A 126 -3.04 -28.96 -16.27
C PRO A 126 -3.19 -27.92 -17.43
N ALA A 127 -2.06 -27.49 -18.01
CA ALA A 127 -1.86 -26.45 -19.07
C ALA A 127 -0.58 -26.79 -19.93
N PRO A 128 0.11 -25.93 -20.74
CA PRO A 128 -0.10 -24.55 -21.25
C PRO A 128 -0.23 -24.52 -22.82
N PRO A 129 0.63 -23.97 -23.76
CA PRO A 129 1.96 -23.33 -23.76
C PRO A 129 1.99 -21.85 -24.31
N ALA A 130 2.97 -21.42 -25.16
CA ALA A 130 3.31 -20.01 -25.46
C ALA A 130 4.04 -19.72 -26.82
N ALA A 131 4.42 -18.46 -27.11
CA ALA A 131 5.25 -18.01 -28.27
C ALA A 131 6.10 -16.73 -27.96
N GLN A 132 7.06 -16.34 -28.84
CA GLN A 132 8.21 -15.45 -28.52
C GLN A 132 8.80 -14.71 -29.76
N ALA A 133 9.36 -13.47 -29.62
CA ALA A 133 10.18 -12.78 -30.65
C ALA A 133 11.04 -11.58 -30.12
N ARG A 134 11.83 -10.92 -31.00
CA ARG A 134 12.87 -9.87 -30.76
C ARG A 134 12.91 -8.87 -31.96
N SER A 135 13.62 -7.72 -32.04
CA SER A 135 14.57 -6.91 -31.22
C SER A 135 14.45 -5.39 -31.66
N GLU A 136 15.33 -4.37 -31.55
CA GLU A 136 16.78 -4.27 -31.20
C GLU A 136 17.31 -2.92 -30.63
N SER A 137 17.65 -1.91 -31.45
CA SER A 137 18.47 -0.73 -31.05
C SER A 137 18.17 0.55 -31.89
N SER A 138 18.69 1.76 -31.64
CA SER A 138 19.72 2.24 -30.69
C SER A 138 19.55 3.74 -30.34
N LEU A 139 20.04 4.21 -29.19
CA LEU A 139 20.43 5.62 -28.97
C LEU A 139 21.41 5.87 -27.79
N GLY A 140 22.24 4.89 -27.42
CA GLY A 140 23.17 4.97 -26.27
C GLY A 140 22.48 4.79 -24.91
N VAL A 141 21.31 5.41 -24.73
CA VAL A 141 20.22 4.85 -23.93
C VAL A 141 19.65 3.66 -24.71
N LYS A 142 19.41 2.54 -24.02
CA LYS A 142 18.77 1.35 -24.58
C LYS A 142 17.36 1.21 -23.99
N ILE A 143 16.36 1.13 -24.87
CA ILE A 143 15.02 0.68 -24.48
C ILE A 143 15.13 -0.83 -24.25
N GLU A 144 14.85 -1.25 -23.03
CA GLU A 144 14.90 -2.66 -22.58
C GLU A 144 13.54 -3.34 -22.74
N ALA A 145 12.46 -2.58 -22.56
CA ALA A 145 11.07 -2.98 -22.82
C ALA A 145 10.20 -1.71 -23.04
N GLN A 146 9.10 -1.84 -23.79
CA GLN A 146 8.10 -0.80 -23.96
C GLN A 146 6.70 -1.42 -24.08
N PHE A 147 5.73 -0.91 -23.32
CA PHE A 147 4.37 -1.44 -23.28
C PHE A 147 3.38 -0.44 -22.63
N THR A 148 2.10 -0.53 -22.97
CA THR A 148 1.03 0.27 -22.32
C THR A 148 0.32 -0.56 -21.24
N VAL A 149 0.03 0.05 -20.09
CA VAL A 149 -0.79 -0.48 -18.99
C VAL A 149 -1.72 0.62 -18.49
N GLY A 150 -3.04 0.45 -18.64
CA GLY A 150 -4.03 1.46 -18.26
C GLY A 150 -3.84 2.78 -19.03
N GLU A 151 -3.75 3.87 -18.28
CA GLU A 151 -3.44 5.23 -18.77
C GLU A 151 -1.95 5.49 -19.02
N TYR A 152 -1.07 4.51 -18.78
CA TYR A 152 0.38 4.69 -18.83
C TYR A 152 1.04 4.02 -20.04
N ASP A 153 1.78 4.80 -20.82
CA ASP A 153 2.78 4.28 -21.76
C ASP A 153 4.12 4.15 -21.04
N ILE A 154 4.56 2.90 -20.84
CA ILE A 154 5.73 2.55 -20.04
C ILE A 154 6.91 2.25 -20.97
N VAL A 155 8.05 2.86 -20.68
CA VAL A 155 9.34 2.58 -21.30
C VAL A 155 10.35 2.24 -20.21
N ILE A 156 11.01 1.09 -20.32
CA ILE A 156 12.10 0.69 -19.43
C ILE A 156 13.42 1.01 -20.12
N LEU A 157 14.25 1.82 -19.48
CA LEU A 157 15.52 2.30 -20.03
C LEU A 157 16.72 1.72 -19.27
N SER A 158 17.78 1.38 -19.98
CA SER A 158 19.12 1.33 -19.41
C SER A 158 20.00 2.43 -20.03
N ALA A 159 20.87 3.02 -19.21
CA ALA A 159 21.77 4.08 -19.60
C ALA A 159 23.19 3.75 -19.14
N LYS A 160 24.19 4.17 -19.93
CA LYS A 160 25.62 4.05 -19.57
C LYS A 160 26.18 5.32 -18.91
N ASP A 161 25.45 6.42 -19.01
CA ASP A 161 25.81 7.75 -18.53
C ASP A 161 24.54 8.52 -18.11
N SER A 162 24.67 9.37 -17.08
CA SER A 162 23.57 10.18 -16.53
C SER A 162 23.23 11.40 -17.38
N GLY A 163 24.20 12.00 -18.08
CA GLY A 163 23.96 13.10 -19.02
C GLY A 163 23.21 12.64 -20.28
N GLY A 164 23.55 11.47 -20.81
CA GLY A 164 22.84 10.83 -21.92
C GLY A 164 21.39 10.49 -21.58
N LEU A 165 21.12 10.04 -20.35
CA LEU A 165 19.76 9.78 -19.86
C LEU A 165 18.94 11.07 -19.73
N ASP A 166 19.49 12.11 -19.08
CA ASP A 166 18.85 13.43 -18.97
C ASP A 166 18.55 14.03 -20.36
N THR A 167 19.50 13.91 -21.29
CA THR A 167 19.34 14.36 -22.68
C THR A 167 18.20 13.63 -23.39
N TRP A 168 18.13 12.30 -23.30
CA TRP A 168 17.04 11.51 -23.91
C TRP A 168 15.69 11.91 -23.33
N LEU A 169 15.60 12.05 -22.00
CA LEU A 169 14.35 12.42 -21.33
C LEU A 169 13.87 13.84 -21.74
N ARG A 170 14.79 14.80 -21.90
CA ARG A 170 14.48 16.13 -22.43
C ARG A 170 14.06 16.10 -23.91
N GLN A 171 14.68 15.26 -24.74
CA GLN A 171 14.28 15.08 -26.14
C GLN A 171 12.86 14.51 -26.26
N GLN A 172 12.46 13.60 -25.37
CA GLN A 172 11.09 13.09 -25.26
C GLN A 172 10.09 14.08 -24.61
N LYS A 173 10.54 15.32 -24.33
CA LYS A 173 9.77 16.42 -23.74
C LYS A 173 9.23 16.15 -22.33
N TYR A 174 9.87 15.28 -21.56
CA TYR A 174 9.50 15.09 -20.15
C TYR A 174 9.91 16.30 -19.31
N ALA A 175 9.03 16.70 -18.40
CA ALA A 175 9.26 17.81 -17.48
C ALA A 175 10.26 17.43 -16.37
N ILE A 176 11.56 17.61 -16.66
CA ILE A 176 12.66 17.34 -15.72
C ILE A 176 13.36 18.64 -15.31
N PRO A 177 13.52 18.92 -14.01
CA PRO A 177 14.26 20.08 -13.50
C PRO A 177 15.67 20.23 -14.08
N ALA A 178 16.18 21.45 -14.14
CA ALA A 178 17.59 21.68 -14.41
C ALA A 178 18.45 21.09 -13.28
N GLY A 179 19.59 20.47 -13.60
CA GLY A 179 20.45 19.84 -12.60
C GLY A 179 20.00 18.45 -12.12
N ALA A 180 19.27 17.70 -12.95
CA ALA A 180 18.85 16.33 -12.65
C ALA A 180 20.00 15.29 -12.68
N GLU A 181 21.02 15.53 -13.51
CA GLU A 181 22.13 14.61 -13.78
C GLU A 181 22.84 14.09 -12.49
N PRO A 182 23.17 14.92 -11.48
CA PRO A 182 23.72 14.47 -10.20
C PRO A 182 22.82 13.54 -9.37
N TYR A 183 21.49 13.59 -9.55
CA TYR A 183 20.53 12.74 -8.83
C TYR A 183 20.29 11.41 -9.56
N LEU A 184 20.40 11.41 -10.90
CA LEU A 184 20.35 10.21 -11.73
C LEU A 184 21.66 9.40 -11.64
N ARG A 185 22.81 10.08 -11.54
CA ARG A 185 24.16 9.48 -11.56
C ARG A 185 24.36 8.31 -10.59
N PRO A 186 23.95 8.35 -9.30
CA PRO A 186 24.07 7.19 -8.41
C PRO A 186 23.32 5.95 -8.91
N TYR A 187 22.14 6.12 -9.51
CA TYR A 187 21.33 5.02 -10.04
C TYR A 187 21.92 4.43 -11.32
N VAL A 188 22.50 5.26 -12.19
CA VAL A 188 23.26 4.80 -13.36
C VAL A 188 24.50 4.02 -12.91
N GLN A 189 25.22 4.51 -11.90
CA GLN A 189 26.41 3.86 -11.34
C GLN A 189 26.10 2.55 -10.61
N SER A 190 24.94 2.42 -9.96
CA SER A 190 24.43 1.13 -9.44
C SER A 190 23.83 0.21 -10.52
N GLY A 191 23.95 0.56 -11.80
CA GLY A 191 23.46 -0.25 -12.93
C GLY A 191 21.93 -0.34 -13.04
N SER A 192 21.19 0.49 -12.31
CA SER A 192 19.73 0.48 -12.28
C SER A 192 19.13 0.78 -13.67
N LYS A 193 17.90 0.30 -13.88
CA LYS A 193 17.05 0.65 -15.02
C LYS A 193 16.11 1.77 -14.61
N PHE A 194 15.56 2.49 -15.57
CA PHE A 194 14.62 3.57 -15.30
C PHE A 194 13.27 3.19 -15.91
N PHE A 195 12.31 2.91 -15.03
CA PHE A 195 10.90 2.75 -15.36
C PHE A 195 10.34 4.15 -15.60
N VAL A 196 9.99 4.47 -16.85
CA VAL A 196 9.38 5.74 -17.25
C VAL A 196 7.94 5.48 -17.64
N ALA A 197 6.99 5.88 -16.79
CA ALA A 197 5.57 5.80 -17.06
C ALA A 197 5.04 7.17 -17.50
N LYS A 198 4.84 7.36 -18.80
CA LYS A 198 4.22 8.55 -19.39
C LYS A 198 2.70 8.43 -19.30
N VAL A 199 2.03 9.51 -18.89
CA VAL A 199 0.56 9.54 -18.81
C VAL A 199 -0.05 9.94 -20.14
N ASP A 200 -1.01 9.14 -20.62
CA ASP A 200 -1.91 9.50 -21.72
C ASP A 200 -3.09 10.32 -21.18
N ALA A 201 -3.03 11.64 -21.36
CA ALA A 201 -4.05 12.57 -20.89
C ALA A 201 -5.45 12.31 -21.47
N ASN A 202 -5.59 11.53 -22.55
CA ASN A 202 -6.89 11.15 -23.12
C ASN A 202 -7.60 10.03 -22.34
N LYS A 203 -6.86 9.32 -21.46
CA LYS A 203 -7.36 8.19 -20.65
C LYS A 203 -7.59 8.55 -19.18
N VAL A 204 -7.28 9.79 -18.78
CA VAL A 204 -7.31 10.25 -17.37
C VAL A 204 -8.60 11.02 -17.08
N SER A 205 -9.24 10.72 -15.95
CA SER A 205 -10.32 11.56 -15.40
C SER A 205 -9.74 12.70 -14.56
N PHE A 206 -10.41 13.85 -14.57
CA PHE A 206 -9.96 15.04 -13.83
C PHE A 206 -10.98 15.43 -12.76
N GLU A 207 -10.51 15.58 -11.53
CA GLU A 207 -11.32 16.02 -10.38
C GLU A 207 -10.66 17.25 -9.76
N LYS A 208 -11.43 18.34 -9.61
CA LYS A 208 -10.95 19.63 -9.08
C LYS A 208 -9.70 20.20 -9.81
N GLY A 209 -9.45 19.78 -11.05
CA GLY A 209 -8.28 20.15 -11.84
C GLY A 209 -7.05 19.24 -11.68
N MET A 210 -7.11 18.24 -10.80
CA MET A 210 -6.05 17.24 -10.61
C MET A 210 -6.26 16.02 -11.51
N ALA A 211 -5.16 15.42 -11.95
CA ALA A 211 -5.16 14.19 -12.73
C ALA A 211 -5.41 12.98 -11.81
N MET A 212 -6.55 12.31 -11.95
CA MET A 212 -6.90 11.16 -11.11
C MET A 212 -6.26 9.89 -11.67
N LEU A 213 -4.98 9.72 -11.39
CA LEU A 213 -4.16 8.59 -11.84
C LEU A 213 -4.47 7.29 -11.07
N SER A 214 -4.44 6.14 -11.75
CA SER A 214 -4.61 4.82 -11.14
C SER A 214 -3.30 4.34 -10.52
N PRO A 215 -3.26 3.87 -9.26
CA PRO A 215 -2.01 3.42 -8.64
C PRO A 215 -1.31 2.33 -9.44
N LEU A 216 0.02 2.39 -9.51
CA LEU A 216 0.84 1.44 -10.26
C LEU A 216 1.50 0.43 -9.32
N ARG A 217 1.39 -0.86 -9.66
CA ARG A 217 2.12 -1.94 -9.00
C ARG A 217 3.08 -2.61 -9.96
N PHE A 218 4.32 -2.81 -9.52
CA PHE A 218 5.29 -3.66 -10.19
C PHE A 218 6.02 -4.57 -9.21
N HIS A 219 6.58 -5.67 -9.71
CA HIS A 219 7.33 -6.63 -8.90
C HIS A 219 8.61 -7.10 -9.58
N TYR A 220 9.64 -7.39 -8.79
CA TYR A 220 10.97 -7.78 -9.26
C TYR A 220 11.74 -8.58 -8.21
N ASP A 221 12.73 -9.34 -8.65
CA ASP A 221 13.68 -10.04 -7.78
C ASP A 221 14.95 -9.21 -7.61
N SER A 222 15.39 -8.98 -6.37
CA SER A 222 16.62 -8.24 -6.05
C SER A 222 17.08 -8.50 -4.62
N GLU A 223 18.39 -8.69 -4.42
CA GLU A 223 18.99 -8.75 -3.07
C GLU A 223 18.70 -7.48 -2.25
N SER A 224 18.66 -6.30 -2.89
CA SER A 224 18.36 -5.04 -2.22
C SER A 224 16.86 -4.79 -2.07
N PHE A 225 16.42 -4.53 -0.83
CA PHE A 225 15.09 -3.97 -0.54
C PHE A 225 15.24 -2.46 -0.27
N GLN A 226 14.84 -1.62 -1.24
CA GLN A 226 15.05 -0.17 -1.19
C GLN A 226 13.91 0.58 -1.89
N LEU A 227 13.56 1.77 -1.37
CA LEU A 227 12.63 2.70 -2.00
C LEU A 227 13.41 3.89 -2.63
N PRO A 228 13.42 4.06 -3.96
CA PRO A 228 14.30 5.02 -4.64
C PRO A 228 13.71 6.44 -4.71
N VAL A 229 13.48 7.05 -3.54
CA VAL A 229 12.75 8.31 -3.35
C VAL A 229 13.42 9.56 -3.96
N ARG A 230 14.72 9.51 -4.28
CA ARG A 230 15.54 10.70 -4.55
C ARG A 230 15.07 11.51 -5.77
N LEU A 231 14.46 10.88 -6.77
CA LEU A 231 13.97 11.59 -7.96
C LEU A 231 12.65 12.34 -7.70
N GLY A 232 11.83 11.89 -6.74
CA GLY A 232 10.61 12.61 -6.34
C GLY A 232 10.93 13.97 -5.71
N LEU A 233 11.94 13.98 -4.82
CA LEU A 233 12.42 15.19 -4.12
C LEU A 233 12.89 16.32 -5.05
N MET A 234 13.24 16.01 -6.31
CA MET A 234 13.66 17.03 -7.29
C MET A 234 12.52 17.96 -7.74
N ASN A 235 11.27 17.50 -7.67
CA ASN A 235 10.08 18.27 -8.04
C ASN A 235 9.40 18.92 -6.81
N ALA A 236 9.97 18.75 -5.63
CA ALA A 236 9.42 19.26 -4.37
C ALA A 236 9.58 20.79 -4.28
N LYS A 237 8.47 21.50 -4.04
CA LYS A 237 8.46 22.96 -3.80
C LYS A 237 8.75 23.34 -2.33
N GLY A 238 9.00 22.33 -1.49
CA GLY A 238 9.13 22.42 -0.02
C GLY A 238 9.20 21.00 0.57
N PRO A 239 8.87 20.81 1.85
CA PRO A 239 8.61 19.48 2.42
C PRO A 239 7.55 18.72 1.60
N GLN A 240 7.63 17.39 1.60
CA GLN A 240 6.66 16.49 0.99
C GLN A 240 6.48 15.24 1.85
N ASP A 241 5.23 14.83 2.01
CA ASP A 241 4.90 13.64 2.78
C ASP A 241 5.07 12.37 1.94
N LEU A 242 5.75 11.39 2.54
CA LEU A 242 5.97 10.07 1.96
C LEU A 242 5.56 9.03 2.99
N ILE A 243 4.45 8.34 2.72
CA ILE A 243 3.89 7.31 3.61
C ILE A 243 4.27 5.95 3.03
N VAL A 244 4.93 5.12 3.84
CA VAL A 244 5.45 3.82 3.44
C VAL A 244 4.86 2.74 4.34
N HIS A 245 3.89 2.00 3.81
CA HIS A 245 3.35 0.82 4.46
C HIS A 245 4.16 -0.41 4.01
N VAL A 246 4.56 -1.27 4.94
CA VAL A 246 5.24 -2.53 4.62
C VAL A 246 4.39 -3.70 5.13
N LEU A 247 3.86 -4.50 4.21
CA LEU A 247 3.06 -5.68 4.53
C LEU A 247 3.93 -6.93 4.39
N ALA A 248 4.22 -7.58 5.51
CA ALA A 248 5.14 -8.72 5.60
C ALA A 248 4.65 -9.76 6.62
N ARG A 249 5.09 -11.01 6.46
CA ARG A 249 4.65 -12.14 7.30
C ARG A 249 5.50 -12.22 8.57
N GLY A 250 4.90 -11.98 9.73
CA GLY A 250 5.53 -12.21 11.04
C GLY A 250 6.77 -11.37 11.35
N GLN A 251 7.05 -10.33 10.54
CA GLN A 251 8.25 -9.50 10.67
C GLN A 251 7.92 -8.01 10.49
N ARG A 252 8.61 -7.17 11.27
CA ARG A 252 8.59 -5.70 11.16
C ARG A 252 9.82 -5.24 10.38
N TYR A 253 9.66 -4.21 9.57
CA TYR A 253 10.75 -3.51 8.90
C TYR A 253 11.02 -2.16 9.54
N GLU A 254 12.28 -1.73 9.45
CA GLU A 254 12.77 -0.41 9.86
C GLU A 254 13.73 0.12 8.78
N VAL A 255 13.89 1.43 8.66
CA VAL A 255 14.79 2.00 7.63
C VAL A 255 16.24 1.93 8.08
N ALA A 256 17.12 1.40 7.21
CA ALA A 256 18.53 1.19 7.53
C ALA A 256 19.41 2.46 7.39
N ASN A 257 18.86 3.55 6.86
CA ASN A 257 19.61 4.76 6.43
C ASN A 257 19.15 6.07 7.09
N TYR A 258 18.20 6.02 8.02
CA TYR A 258 17.76 7.12 8.86
C TYR A 258 17.48 6.61 10.28
N PRO A 259 17.47 7.47 11.32
CA PRO A 259 16.99 7.07 12.64
C PRO A 259 15.53 6.62 12.57
N ASN A 260 15.18 5.54 13.26
CA ASN A 260 13.79 5.10 13.43
C ASN A 260 13.28 5.62 14.78
N VAL A 261 12.09 6.19 14.81
CA VAL A 261 11.37 6.53 16.04
C VAL A 261 9.92 6.07 15.92
N THR A 262 9.28 5.70 17.02
CA THR A 262 7.82 5.53 17.07
C THR A 262 7.16 6.84 17.40
N ILE A 263 5.99 7.14 16.83
CA ILE A 263 5.16 8.20 17.41
C ILE A 263 4.75 7.80 18.84
N PRO A 264 4.67 8.72 19.81
CA PRO A 264 4.13 8.39 21.12
C PRO A 264 2.65 7.96 21.05
N THR A 265 2.29 6.92 21.79
CA THR A 265 0.94 6.32 21.83
C THR A 265 0.50 6.04 23.26
N ASN A 266 -0.75 5.59 23.43
CA ASN A 266 -1.33 5.18 24.71
C ASN A 266 -1.32 6.28 25.79
N TYR A 267 -1.70 7.51 25.39
CA TYR A 267 -1.94 8.60 26.32
C TYR A 267 -3.42 8.70 26.70
N ASP A 268 -3.69 8.85 27.99
CA ASP A 268 -4.95 9.41 28.48
C ASP A 268 -5.04 10.88 28.03
N VAL A 269 -6.11 11.22 27.31
CA VAL A 269 -6.37 12.58 26.82
C VAL A 269 -7.65 13.14 27.42
N THR A 270 -7.72 14.46 27.58
CA THR A 270 -8.94 15.12 28.05
C THR A 270 -10.05 15.01 27.01
N GLU A 271 -11.30 14.99 27.46
CA GLU A 271 -12.50 14.81 26.62
C GLU A 271 -12.58 15.78 25.43
N THR A 272 -12.02 16.99 25.57
CA THR A 272 -11.86 17.99 24.50
C THR A 272 -11.12 17.47 23.26
N ALA A 273 -10.19 16.52 23.43
CA ALA A 273 -9.47 15.89 22.32
C ALA A 273 -10.41 15.13 21.38
N LYS A 274 -11.58 14.66 21.84
CA LYS A 274 -12.59 13.98 21.02
C LYS A 274 -13.09 14.82 19.85
N ALA A 275 -13.21 16.13 20.04
CA ALA A 275 -13.61 17.08 19.00
C ALA A 275 -12.42 17.64 18.18
N GLN A 276 -11.18 17.36 18.58
CA GLN A 276 -9.97 18.00 18.04
C GLN A 276 -8.87 16.99 17.65
N PHE A 277 -9.20 15.69 17.57
CA PHE A 277 -8.21 14.61 17.54
C PHE A 277 -7.22 14.70 16.37
N GLY A 278 -7.68 15.06 15.16
CA GLY A 278 -6.78 15.28 14.02
C GLY A 278 -5.78 16.42 14.23
N THR A 279 -6.20 17.52 14.87
CA THR A 279 -5.32 18.65 15.22
C THR A 279 -4.35 18.29 16.34
N PHE A 280 -4.82 17.55 17.34
CA PHE A 280 -3.97 17.00 18.41
C PHE A 280 -2.89 16.07 17.84
N TYR A 281 -3.28 15.18 16.93
CA TYR A 281 -2.37 14.24 16.28
C TYR A 281 -1.32 14.95 15.41
N ALA A 282 -1.74 15.92 14.59
CA ALA A 282 -0.82 16.73 13.79
C ALA A 282 0.21 17.45 14.67
N ALA A 283 -0.22 18.08 15.78
CA ALA A 283 0.69 18.73 16.73
C ALA A 283 1.64 17.74 17.44
N LEU A 284 1.20 16.52 17.73
CA LEU A 284 2.02 15.45 18.28
C LEU A 284 3.08 14.96 17.26
N PHE A 285 2.69 14.82 15.99
CA PHE A 285 3.58 14.45 14.90
C PHE A 285 4.63 15.55 14.65
N ASP A 286 4.21 16.81 14.55
CA ASP A 286 5.10 17.97 14.38
C ASP A 286 6.16 18.05 15.49
N GLU A 287 5.75 17.93 16.76
CA GLU A 287 6.67 17.95 17.90
C GLU A 287 7.59 16.71 17.93
N THR A 288 7.11 15.56 17.44
CA THR A 288 7.93 14.34 17.28
C THR A 288 9.02 14.54 16.21
N VAL A 289 8.67 15.01 15.02
CA VAL A 289 9.62 15.29 13.93
C VAL A 289 10.62 16.39 14.31
N LYS A 290 10.16 17.42 15.02
CA LYS A 290 10.98 18.52 15.55
C LYS A 290 11.98 18.05 16.61
N ARG A 291 11.64 17.08 17.46
CA ARG A 291 12.56 16.45 18.42
C ARG A 291 13.52 15.46 17.77
N HIS A 292 13.09 14.82 16.68
CA HIS A 292 13.84 13.76 15.99
C HIS A 292 14.10 14.14 14.52
N PRO A 293 14.88 15.21 14.25
CA PRO A 293 15.08 15.72 12.90
C PRO A 293 15.73 14.67 11.99
N LYS A 294 15.12 14.46 10.81
CA LYS A 294 15.46 13.42 9.81
C LYS A 294 15.20 11.98 10.25
N ALA A 295 14.50 11.73 11.36
CA ALA A 295 14.02 10.39 11.68
C ALA A 295 12.84 10.00 10.79
N VAL A 296 12.65 8.70 10.58
CA VAL A 296 11.39 8.13 10.06
C VAL A 296 10.52 7.75 11.25
N VAL A 297 9.29 8.27 11.25
CA VAL A 297 8.30 8.03 12.31
C VAL A 297 7.49 6.79 11.96
N THR A 298 7.44 5.82 12.88
CA THR A 298 6.51 4.69 12.82
C THR A 298 5.21 5.08 13.51
N GLU A 299 4.18 5.35 12.72
CA GLU A 299 2.84 5.72 13.20
C GLU A 299 1.98 4.49 13.53
N TYR A 300 2.11 3.41 12.75
CA TYR A 300 1.40 2.14 12.93
C TYR A 300 2.31 0.94 12.66
N SER A 301 2.15 -0.13 13.45
CA SER A 301 2.93 -1.37 13.35
C SER A 301 2.21 -2.52 14.06
N TRP A 302 1.28 -3.18 13.35
CA TRP A 302 0.51 -4.32 13.87
C TRP A 302 0.21 -5.32 12.75
N ASP A 303 -0.50 -6.40 13.07
CA ASP A 303 -1.19 -7.21 12.06
C ASP A 303 -2.16 -6.32 11.25
N ALA A 304 -2.31 -6.64 9.97
CA ALA A 304 -3.18 -5.95 9.02
C ALA A 304 -4.40 -6.80 8.58
N SER A 305 -4.42 -8.09 8.94
CA SER A 305 -5.54 -9.02 8.71
C SER A 305 -6.51 -9.06 9.89
N THR A 306 -6.03 -8.75 11.10
CA THR A 306 -6.83 -8.47 12.29
C THR A 306 -6.67 -7.01 12.71
N CYS A 307 -7.61 -6.52 13.52
CA CYS A 307 -7.59 -5.19 14.07
C CYS A 307 -8.53 -5.14 15.29
N ASP A 308 -8.08 -4.51 16.38
CA ASP A 308 -8.90 -4.06 17.50
C ASP A 308 -8.15 -2.92 18.21
N PRO A 309 -8.77 -1.77 18.52
CA PRO A 309 -10.05 -1.27 18.01
C PRO A 309 -9.89 -0.59 16.65
N CYS A 310 -10.95 -0.55 15.84
CA CYS A 310 -10.82 -0.29 14.39
C CYS A 310 -11.40 1.04 13.88
N PRO A 311 -10.60 1.83 13.14
CA PRO A 311 -11.08 2.97 12.35
C PRO A 311 -11.78 2.54 11.05
N GLY A 312 -11.53 1.32 10.58
CA GLY A 312 -12.10 0.74 9.37
C GLY A 312 -11.88 -0.78 9.30
N PRO A 313 -12.37 -1.47 8.26
CA PRO A 313 -12.15 -2.91 8.10
C PRO A 313 -10.66 -3.24 7.91
N ALA A 314 -10.22 -4.37 8.49
CA ALA A 314 -8.91 -4.95 8.21
C ALA A 314 -8.80 -5.43 6.75
N LEU A 315 -7.57 -5.62 6.26
CA LEU A 315 -7.33 -6.04 4.88
C LEU A 315 -7.76 -7.50 4.66
N SER A 316 -8.56 -7.74 3.62
CA SER A 316 -8.95 -9.09 3.23
C SER A 316 -7.83 -9.80 2.45
N PRO A 317 -7.88 -11.14 2.30
CA PRO A 317 -7.00 -11.87 1.39
C PRO A 317 -7.01 -11.34 -0.05
N ALA A 318 -8.12 -10.77 -0.52
CA ALA A 318 -8.22 -10.14 -1.83
C ALA A 318 -7.51 -8.78 -1.88
N ASP A 319 -7.51 -8.01 -0.79
CA ASP A 319 -6.75 -6.76 -0.69
C ASP A 319 -5.23 -7.04 -0.66
N PHE A 320 -4.78 -8.05 0.10
CA PHE A 320 -3.39 -8.50 0.07
C PHE A 320 -2.97 -8.99 -1.33
N ALA A 321 -3.80 -9.79 -2.01
CA ALA A 321 -3.55 -10.22 -3.39
C ALA A 321 -3.52 -9.04 -4.39
N THR A 322 -4.32 -8.00 -4.15
CA THR A 322 -4.30 -6.77 -4.95
C THR A 322 -2.98 -6.00 -4.73
N LEU A 323 -2.53 -5.88 -3.49
CA LEU A 323 -1.32 -5.14 -3.11
C LEU A 323 0.00 -5.85 -3.46
N GLY A 324 0.02 -7.19 -3.51
CA GLY A 324 1.20 -7.94 -3.98
C GLY A 324 1.30 -9.42 -3.64
N ALA A 325 0.44 -9.97 -2.77
CA ALA A 325 0.57 -11.36 -2.32
C ALA A 325 0.36 -12.41 -3.44
N ASP A 326 -0.31 -12.04 -4.54
CA ASP A 326 -0.46 -12.85 -5.76
C ASP A 326 0.87 -13.03 -6.54
N ALA A 327 1.86 -12.17 -6.28
CA ALA A 327 3.16 -12.14 -6.96
C ALA A 327 4.32 -12.56 -6.03
N LEU A 328 4.05 -13.00 -4.80
CA LEU A 328 5.03 -13.57 -3.86
C LEU A 328 4.92 -15.09 -3.82
N ALA A 329 5.90 -15.76 -3.20
CA ALA A 329 5.82 -17.19 -2.93
C ALA A 329 4.65 -17.51 -1.97
N PRO A 330 4.13 -18.76 -1.97
CA PRO A 330 3.27 -19.23 -0.90
C PRO A 330 3.94 -19.10 0.48
N ALA A 331 3.16 -19.13 1.55
CA ALA A 331 3.75 -19.28 2.87
C ALA A 331 4.41 -20.67 2.97
N GLU A 332 5.62 -20.75 3.53
CA GLU A 332 6.06 -22.02 4.12
C GLU A 332 5.08 -22.37 5.26
N PRO A 333 4.62 -23.63 5.36
CA PRO A 333 3.74 -24.03 6.45
C PRO A 333 4.49 -23.88 7.78
N ALA A 334 3.82 -23.30 8.77
CA ALA A 334 4.42 -23.12 10.10
C ALA A 334 4.92 -24.48 10.64
N PRO A 335 6.12 -24.53 11.25
CA PRO A 335 6.65 -25.77 11.80
C PRO A 335 5.66 -26.35 12.83
N PRO A 336 5.48 -27.68 12.88
CA PRO A 336 4.53 -28.30 13.79
C PRO A 336 4.86 -27.92 15.24
N PRO A 337 3.85 -27.69 16.10
CA PRO A 337 4.09 -27.32 17.49
C PRO A 337 4.92 -28.42 18.19
N PRO A 338 5.84 -28.05 19.10
CA PRO A 338 6.68 -29.02 19.79
C PRO A 338 5.80 -30.05 20.51
N PRO A 339 6.21 -31.33 20.54
CA PRO A 339 5.41 -32.40 21.13
C PRO A 339 5.09 -32.06 22.58
N ARG A 340 3.80 -32.14 22.93
CA ARG A 340 3.29 -31.73 24.23
C ARG A 340 3.83 -32.68 25.31
N VAL A 341 4.91 -32.28 25.96
CA VAL A 341 5.49 -33.01 27.09
C VAL A 341 4.46 -33.04 28.20
N LEU A 342 3.80 -34.20 28.36
CA LEU A 342 2.95 -34.45 29.51
C LEU A 342 3.83 -34.45 30.78
N PRO A 343 3.40 -33.83 31.89
CA PRO A 343 4.10 -33.98 33.16
C PRO A 343 4.14 -35.47 33.51
N MET A 344 5.32 -35.95 33.90
CA MET A 344 5.46 -37.31 34.43
C MET A 344 4.74 -37.44 35.78
N PRO A 345 4.19 -38.63 36.10
CA PRO A 345 3.38 -38.86 37.31
C PRO A 345 4.21 -38.88 38.60
#